data_AF-A0A2G9ZXR3-F1
#
_entry.id   AF-A0A2G9ZXR3-F1
#
_cell.length_a   1.000
_cell.length_b   1.000
_cell.length_c   1.000
_cell.angle_alpha   90.00
_cell.angle_beta   90.00
_cell.angle_gamma   90.00
#
_symmetry.space_group_name_H-M   'P 1'
#
loop_
_entity.id
_entity.type
_entity.pdbx_description
1 polymer ?
#
loop_
_entity_poly.entity_id
_entity_poly.type
_entity_poly.pdbx_seq_one_letter_code
_entity_poly.pdbx_strand_id
1 'polypeptide(L)'
;MGNLLHDKKNKNTAFELFRAMAVTMVLIGHFAALSNDLPLIAKNILYSFNSYGLAIFFVISGFLLSASFTSLLKKQDKIYSAVKIFFIKRIFRIYPAYIISLIIFSAILISFFKYPVNWFDVFAHFFNIHNLFEGFSRSINGVYWTLAVEFQWYFFAPLDTIIHKIKHQNADCLIFSIYTLKRVLAV
;
A
#
# COMPACT_ATOMS: atom_id res chain seq x y z
N MET A 1 -26.68 14.96 20.99
CA MET A 1 -25.49 14.09 21.01
C MET A 1 -25.49 12.99 19.92
N GLY A 2 -26.65 12.50 19.44
CA GLY A 2 -26.73 11.40 18.46
C GLY A 2 -26.24 11.67 17.03
N ASN A 3 -26.33 12.91 16.52
CA ASN A 3 -25.93 13.23 15.14
C ASN A 3 -24.40 13.27 14.91
N LEU A 4 -23.59 13.58 15.93
CA LEU A 4 -22.14 13.72 15.77
C LEU A 4 -21.40 12.37 15.72
N LEU A 5 -21.97 11.33 16.35
CA LEU A 5 -21.44 9.97 16.27
C LEU A 5 -21.79 9.30 14.94
N HIS A 6 -22.95 9.63 14.35
CA HIS A 6 -23.38 9.11 13.05
C HIS A 6 -22.52 9.66 11.90
N ASP A 7 -22.17 10.95 11.92
CA ASP A 7 -21.35 11.59 10.88
C ASP A 7 -19.90 11.06 10.85
N LYS A 8 -19.30 10.83 12.02
CA LYS A 8 -17.91 10.34 12.13
C LYS A 8 -17.78 8.88 11.69
N LYS A 9 -18.79 8.04 11.96
CA LYS A 9 -18.86 6.65 11.51
C LYS A 9 -19.06 6.59 9.98
N ASN A 10 -19.96 7.42 9.44
CA ASN A 10 -20.24 7.49 8.00
C ASN A 10 -19.04 7.96 7.16
N LYS A 11 -18.24 8.92 7.64
CA LYS A 11 -17.03 9.36 6.93
C LYS A 11 -16.02 8.24 6.73
N ASN A 12 -15.76 7.45 7.77
CA ASN A 12 -14.85 6.31 7.67
C ASN A 12 -15.44 5.23 6.74
N THR A 13 -16.74 4.97 6.82
CA THR A 13 -17.42 4.01 5.94
C THR A 13 -17.30 4.37 4.46
N ALA A 14 -17.42 5.64 4.10
CA ALA A 14 -17.28 6.07 2.71
C ALA A 14 -15.88 5.76 2.15
N PHE A 15 -14.81 6.07 2.90
CA PHE A 15 -13.45 5.75 2.46
C PHE A 15 -13.18 4.24 2.37
N GLU A 16 -13.73 3.45 3.30
CA GLU A 16 -13.64 1.99 3.23
C GLU A 16 -14.42 1.42 2.02
N LEU A 17 -15.57 2.00 1.68
CA LEU A 17 -16.33 1.62 0.49
C LEU A 17 -15.55 1.92 -0.80
N PHE A 18 -14.92 3.10 -0.89
CA PHE A 18 -14.08 3.41 -2.04
C PHE A 18 -12.86 2.50 -2.14
N ARG A 19 -12.25 2.12 -1.01
CA ARG A 19 -11.19 1.10 -1.00
C ARG A 19 -11.71 -0.26 -1.46
N ALA A 20 -12.88 -0.69 -1.01
CA ALA A 20 -13.50 -1.94 -1.45
C ALA A 20 -13.79 -1.93 -2.95
N MET A 21 -14.29 -0.81 -3.48
CA MET A 21 -14.48 -0.61 -4.92
C MET A 21 -13.15 -0.70 -5.67
N ALA A 22 -12.11 -0.02 -5.17
CA ALA A 22 -10.78 -0.05 -5.75
C ALA A 22 -10.17 -1.47 -5.79
N VAL A 23 -10.30 -2.23 -4.70
CA VAL A 23 -9.86 -3.64 -4.66
C VAL A 23 -10.67 -4.49 -5.65
N THR A 24 -11.97 -4.25 -5.77
CA THR A 24 -12.82 -4.97 -6.72
C THR A 24 -12.39 -4.70 -8.17
N MET A 25 -12.03 -3.46 -8.51
CA MET A 25 -11.47 -3.11 -9.82
C MET A 25 -10.18 -3.88 -10.12
N VAL A 26 -9.30 -4.02 -9.13
CA VAL A 26 -8.06 -4.81 -9.25
C VAL A 26 -8.36 -6.31 -9.42
N LEU A 27 -9.35 -6.84 -8.71
CA LEU A 27 -9.77 -8.24 -8.90
C LEU A 27 -10.31 -8.50 -10.30
N ILE A 28 -11.12 -7.57 -10.85
CA ILE A 28 -11.63 -7.65 -12.22
C ILE A 28 -10.47 -7.65 -13.22
N GLY A 29 -9.48 -6.76 -13.06
CA GLY A 29 -8.34 -6.70 -13.96
C GLY A 29 -7.44 -7.94 -13.89
N HIS A 30 -7.25 -8.54 -12.71
CA HIS A 30 -6.57 -9.84 -12.60
C HIS A 30 -7.35 -10.98 -13.25
N PHE A 31 -8.66 -11.03 -13.08
CA PHE A 31 -9.51 -12.03 -13.73
C PHE A 31 -9.43 -11.92 -15.26
N ALA A 32 -9.45 -10.71 -15.80
CA ALA A 32 -9.28 -10.48 -17.23
C ALA A 32 -7.88 -10.88 -17.73
N ALA A 33 -6.83 -10.67 -16.93
CA ALA A 33 -5.48 -11.09 -17.28
C ALA A 33 -5.36 -12.62 -17.43
N LEU A 34 -6.03 -13.36 -16.54
CA LEU A 34 -6.05 -14.83 -16.52
C LEU A 34 -7.00 -15.45 -17.55
N SER A 35 -7.94 -14.67 -18.08
CA SER A 35 -8.92 -15.16 -19.04
C SER A 35 -8.32 -15.25 -20.44
N ASN A 36 -8.48 -16.42 -21.07
CA ASN A 36 -8.01 -16.69 -22.44
C ASN A 36 -9.09 -16.41 -23.50
N ASP A 37 -10.37 -16.50 -23.13
CA ASP A 37 -11.49 -16.47 -24.08
C ASP A 37 -12.10 -15.07 -24.30
N LEU A 38 -11.52 -14.03 -23.69
CA LEU A 38 -12.01 -12.65 -23.83
C LEU A 38 -11.49 -12.01 -25.13
N PRO A 39 -12.33 -11.28 -25.88
CA PRO A 39 -11.88 -10.44 -26.98
C PRO A 39 -10.81 -9.44 -26.51
N LEU A 40 -9.79 -9.19 -27.33
CA LEU A 40 -8.64 -8.34 -26.98
C LEU A 40 -9.05 -6.96 -26.43
N ILE A 41 -10.09 -6.35 -27.04
CA ILE A 41 -10.63 -5.05 -26.61
C ILE A 41 -11.20 -5.13 -25.19
N ALA A 42 -12.02 -6.15 -24.91
CA ALA A 42 -12.59 -6.36 -23.58
C ALA A 42 -11.50 -6.67 -22.56
N LYS A 43 -10.51 -7.50 -22.93
CA LYS A 43 -9.35 -7.80 -22.10
C LYS A 43 -8.56 -6.55 -21.73
N ASN A 44 -8.28 -5.67 -22.68
CA ASN A 44 -7.56 -4.43 -22.44
C ASN A 44 -8.34 -3.46 -21.53
N ILE A 45 -9.64 -3.30 -21.77
CA ILE A 45 -10.51 -2.45 -20.94
C ILE A 45 -10.53 -2.96 -19.50
N LEU A 46 -10.79 -4.25 -19.29
CA LEU A 46 -10.84 -4.83 -17.95
C LEU A 46 -9.46 -4.83 -17.28
N TYR A 47 -8.38 -5.08 -18.01
CA TYR A 47 -7.02 -5.01 -17.47
C TYR A 47 -6.67 -3.60 -16.99
N SER A 48 -7.17 -2.55 -17.66
CA SER A 48 -6.96 -1.16 -17.22
C SER A 48 -7.51 -0.87 -15.82
N PHE A 49 -8.49 -1.65 -15.35
CA PHE A 49 -9.04 -1.52 -13.99
C PHE A 49 -8.00 -1.82 -12.90
N ASN A 50 -6.94 -2.59 -13.20
CA ASN A 50 -5.81 -2.75 -12.29
C ASN A 50 -5.16 -1.40 -11.97
N SER A 51 -4.78 -0.64 -13.00
CA SER A 51 -4.10 0.65 -12.83
C SER A 51 -4.97 1.66 -12.11
N TYR A 52 -6.25 1.78 -12.49
CA TYR A 52 -7.18 2.70 -11.84
C TYR A 52 -7.49 2.29 -10.39
N GLY A 53 -7.75 1.01 -10.15
CA GLY A 53 -8.02 0.50 -8.80
C GLY A 53 -6.84 0.72 -7.87
N LEU A 54 -5.61 0.41 -8.32
CA LEU A 54 -4.40 0.67 -7.55
C LEU A 54 -4.22 2.16 -7.24
N ALA A 55 -4.43 3.04 -8.22
CA ALA A 55 -4.36 4.49 -8.02
C ALA A 55 -5.33 4.98 -6.94
N ILE A 56 -6.61 4.59 -7.04
CA ILE A 56 -7.64 4.98 -6.07
C ILE A 56 -7.29 4.42 -4.69
N PHE A 57 -6.88 3.15 -4.60
CA PHE A 57 -6.53 2.50 -3.34
C PHE A 57 -5.38 3.22 -2.62
N PHE A 58 -4.29 3.56 -3.34
CA PHE A 58 -3.15 4.23 -2.73
C PHE A 58 -3.44 5.67 -2.33
N VAL A 59 -4.19 6.43 -3.15
CA VAL A 59 -4.55 7.82 -2.81
C VAL A 59 -5.39 7.85 -1.53
N ILE A 60 -6.39 6.98 -1.42
CA ILE A 60 -7.24 6.92 -0.23
C ILE A 60 -6.45 6.43 0.99
N SER A 61 -5.61 5.41 0.81
CA SER A 61 -4.79 4.88 1.89
C SER A 61 -3.79 5.92 2.41
N GLY A 62 -3.12 6.65 1.52
CA GLY A 62 -2.22 7.76 1.87
C GLY A 62 -2.95 8.88 2.61
N PHE A 63 -4.13 9.28 2.13
CA PHE A 63 -4.97 10.28 2.81
C PHE A 63 -5.37 9.86 4.22
N LEU A 64 -5.89 8.64 4.40
CA LEU A 64 -6.27 8.11 5.72
C LEU A 64 -5.07 7.97 6.67
N LEU A 65 -3.92 7.61 6.12
CA LEU A 65 -2.67 7.50 6.86
C LEU A 65 -2.23 8.86 7.42
N SER A 66 -2.20 9.87 6.55
CA SER A 66 -1.91 11.27 6.87
C SER A 66 -2.90 11.86 7.89
N ALA A 67 -4.20 11.61 7.70
CA ALA A 67 -5.24 12.04 8.64
C ALA A 67 -5.09 11.36 10.01
N SER A 68 -4.75 10.07 10.04
CA SER A 68 -4.49 9.31 11.26
C SER A 68 -3.29 9.88 12.04
N PHE A 69 -2.20 10.23 11.35
CA PHE A 69 -1.04 10.85 11.98
C PHE A 69 -1.36 12.25 12.51
N THR A 70 -2.05 13.08 11.72
CA THR A 70 -2.49 14.42 12.15
C THR A 70 -3.38 14.38 13.39
N SER A 71 -4.30 13.42 13.45
CA SER A 71 -5.15 13.18 14.63
C SER A 71 -4.33 12.80 15.86
N LEU A 72 -3.24 12.04 15.67
CA LEU A 72 -2.34 11.65 16.74
C LEU A 72 -1.47 12.81 17.22
N LEU A 73 -0.97 13.65 16.32
CA LEU A 73 -0.25 14.88 16.65
C LEU A 73 -1.09 15.82 17.52
N LYS A 74 -2.38 15.97 17.22
CA LYS A 74 -3.30 16.79 18.04
C LYS A 74 -3.54 16.25 19.46
N LYS A 75 -3.24 14.97 19.70
CA LYS A 75 -3.48 14.28 20.98
C LYS A 75 -2.21 14.07 21.80
N GLN A 76 -1.04 14.47 21.30
CA GLN A 76 0.24 14.20 21.93
C GLN A 76 1.01 15.51 22.05
N ASP A 77 1.59 15.77 23.22
CA ASP A 77 2.30 17.03 23.47
C ASP A 77 3.63 17.12 22.70
N LYS A 78 4.19 15.96 22.32
CA LYS A 78 5.48 15.85 21.63
C LYS A 78 5.32 15.10 20.31
N ILE A 79 5.90 15.67 19.24
CA ILE A 79 5.95 15.06 17.90
C ILE A 79 6.56 13.66 17.96
N TYR A 80 7.66 13.49 18.71
CA TYR A 80 8.32 12.19 18.88
C TYR A 80 7.38 11.11 19.44
N SER A 81 6.54 11.46 20.43
CA SER A 81 5.56 10.53 21.00
C SER A 81 4.51 10.11 19.97
N ALA A 82 4.02 11.06 19.17
CA ALA A 82 3.09 10.77 18.08
C ALA A 82 3.73 9.84 17.02
N VAL A 83 4.96 10.13 16.58
CA VAL A 83 5.69 9.27 15.63
C VAL A 83 5.87 7.87 16.18
N LYS A 84 6.37 7.73 17.42
CA LYS A 84 6.58 6.42 18.06
C LYS A 84 5.29 5.60 18.11
N ILE A 85 4.19 6.19 18.60
CA ILE A 85 2.88 5.50 18.68
C ILE A 85 2.36 5.14 17.28
N PHE A 86 2.56 6.01 16.30
CA PHE A 86 2.13 5.78 14.92
C PHE A 86 2.83 4.57 14.29
N PHE A 87 4.16 4.48 14.44
CA PHE A 87 4.96 3.38 13.88
C PHE A 87 4.70 2.05 14.59
N ILE A 88 4.68 2.04 15.93
CA ILE A 88 4.43 0.82 16.72
C ILE A 88 3.09 0.20 16.32
N LYS A 89 2.01 1.00 16.26
CA LYS A 89 0.68 0.48 15.90
C LYS A 89 0.64 -0.15 14.50
N ARG A 90 1.48 0.30 13.57
CA ARG A 90 1.48 -0.17 12.18
C ARG A 90 2.38 -1.37 11.98
N ILE A 91 3.58 -1.34 12.57
CA ILE A 91 4.51 -2.46 12.55
C ILE A 91 3.82 -3.68 13.16
N PHE A 92 3.27 -3.58 14.37
CA PHE A 92 2.60 -4.72 15.01
C PHE A 92 1.31 -5.18 14.31
N ARG A 93 0.72 -4.35 13.44
CA ARG A 93 -0.46 -4.72 12.65
C ARG A 93 -0.10 -5.54 11.41
N ILE A 94 1.01 -5.23 10.74
CA ILE A 94 1.32 -5.75 9.39
C ILE A 94 2.54 -6.65 9.39
N TYR A 95 3.63 -6.27 10.08
CA TYR A 95 4.90 -7.01 10.03
C TYR A 95 4.77 -8.47 10.49
N PRO A 96 4.02 -8.82 11.56
CA PRO A 96 3.92 -10.21 11.98
C PRO A 96 3.38 -11.12 10.88
N ALA A 97 2.27 -10.73 10.25
CA ALA A 97 1.68 -11.49 9.15
C ALA A 97 2.59 -11.50 7.92
N TYR A 98 3.24 -10.36 7.62
CA TYR A 98 4.15 -10.25 6.48
C TYR A 98 5.39 -11.13 6.61
N ILE A 99 6.03 -11.17 7.77
CA ILE A 99 7.21 -12.00 8.00
C ILE A 99 6.85 -13.49 7.90
N ILE A 100 5.70 -13.89 8.45
CA ILE A 100 5.21 -15.26 8.28
C ILE A 100 4.99 -15.57 6.80
N SER A 101 4.34 -14.69 6.04
CA SER A 101 4.14 -14.94 4.60
C SER A 101 5.47 -14.95 3.84
N LEU A 102 6.41 -14.08 4.17
CA LEU A 102 7.74 -14.04 3.56
C LEU A 102 8.50 -15.35 3.76
N ILE A 103 8.49 -15.90 4.98
CA ILE A 103 9.11 -17.20 5.29
C ILE A 103 8.43 -18.32 4.50
N ILE A 104 7.09 -18.38 4.52
CA ILE A 104 6.34 -19.43 3.82
C ILE A 104 6.61 -19.40 2.32
N PHE A 105 6.50 -18.22 1.67
CA PHE A 105 6.72 -18.11 0.23
C PHE A 105 8.17 -18.42 -0.15
N SER A 106 9.16 -17.97 0.64
CA SER A 106 10.56 -18.31 0.41
C SER A 106 10.81 -19.82 0.54
N ALA A 107 10.24 -20.45 1.56
CA ALA A 107 10.35 -21.90 1.75
C ALA A 107 9.70 -22.69 0.60
N ILE A 108 8.53 -22.23 0.11
CA ILE A 108 7.85 -22.84 -1.04
C ILE A 108 8.72 -22.75 -2.30
N LEU A 109 9.27 -21.57 -2.60
CA LEU A 109 10.13 -21.36 -3.78
C LEU A 109 11.36 -22.26 -3.76
N ILE A 110 12.05 -22.35 -2.61
CA ILE A 110 13.25 -23.19 -2.45
C ILE A 110 12.89 -24.68 -2.53
N SER A 111 11.85 -25.11 -1.82
CA SER A 111 11.58 -26.53 -1.60
C SER A 111 10.87 -27.18 -2.78
N PHE A 112 9.83 -26.53 -3.31
CA PHE A 112 8.95 -27.06 -4.35
C PHE A 112 9.39 -26.64 -5.76
N PHE A 113 9.72 -25.36 -5.95
CA PHE A 113 10.08 -24.84 -7.28
C PHE A 113 11.57 -24.89 -7.58
N LYS A 114 12.41 -25.28 -6.59
CA LYS A 114 13.89 -25.25 -6.69
C LYS A 114 14.42 -23.89 -7.16
N TYR A 115 13.67 -22.82 -6.88
CA TYR A 115 14.02 -21.47 -7.27
C TYR A 115 15.06 -20.92 -6.29
N PRO A 116 16.21 -20.41 -6.77
CA PRO A 116 17.25 -19.90 -5.90
C PRO A 116 16.83 -18.55 -5.31
N VAL A 117 16.48 -18.55 -4.01
CA VAL A 117 16.23 -17.31 -3.26
C VAL A 117 17.56 -16.81 -2.68
N ASN A 118 18.01 -15.64 -3.11
CA ASN A 118 19.24 -15.02 -2.63
C ASN A 118 19.03 -14.40 -1.24
N TRP A 119 20.10 -14.29 -0.44
CA TRP A 119 20.06 -13.55 0.82
C TRP A 119 19.61 -12.09 0.60
N PHE A 120 19.98 -11.48 -0.54
CA PHE A 120 19.57 -10.12 -0.85
C PHE A 120 18.08 -10.01 -1.18
N ASP A 121 17.44 -11.07 -1.72
CA ASP A 121 15.98 -11.11 -1.90
C ASP A 121 15.28 -10.98 -0.56
N VAL A 122 15.69 -11.82 0.41
CA VAL A 122 15.12 -11.82 1.75
C VAL A 122 15.41 -10.50 2.46
N PHE A 123 16.62 -9.97 2.34
CA PHE A 123 17.01 -8.68 2.91
C PHE A 123 16.14 -7.53 2.37
N ALA A 124 16.03 -7.41 1.04
CA ALA A 124 15.28 -6.33 0.41
C ALA A 124 13.78 -6.40 0.76
N HIS A 125 13.21 -7.60 0.84
CA HIS A 125 11.83 -7.81 1.26
C HIS A 125 11.63 -7.53 2.76
N PHE A 126 12.55 -7.99 3.61
CA PHE A 126 12.47 -7.76 5.06
C PHE A 126 12.43 -6.27 5.41
N PHE A 127 13.16 -5.44 4.66
CA PHE A 127 13.16 -3.98 4.82
C PHE A 127 12.13 -3.25 3.94
N ASN A 128 11.32 -3.97 3.15
CA ASN A 128 10.32 -3.38 2.24
C ASN A 128 10.95 -2.37 1.24
N ILE A 129 12.16 -2.68 0.77
CA ILE A 129 12.93 -1.89 -0.21
C ILE A 129 13.11 -2.63 -1.54
N HIS A 130 12.52 -3.82 -1.70
CA HIS A 130 12.61 -4.64 -2.91
C HIS A 130 12.03 -3.99 -4.17
N ASN A 131 11.13 -3.01 -4.04
CA ASN A 131 10.63 -2.21 -5.17
C ASN A 131 11.59 -1.08 -5.60
N LEU A 132 12.68 -0.84 -4.86
CA LEU A 132 13.69 0.17 -5.20
C LEU A 132 14.79 -0.39 -6.11
N PHE A 133 14.93 -1.72 -6.15
CA PHE A 133 15.95 -2.43 -6.94
C PHE A 133 15.28 -3.21 -8.06
N GLU A 134 15.84 -3.10 -9.28
CA GLU A 134 15.34 -3.79 -10.45
C GLU A 134 15.45 -5.31 -10.30
N GLY A 135 14.44 -6.06 -10.73
CA GLY A 135 14.38 -7.52 -10.62
C GLY A 135 13.97 -8.05 -9.24
N PHE A 136 14.05 -7.26 -8.16
CA PHE A 136 13.72 -7.71 -6.80
C PHE A 136 12.24 -7.56 -6.46
N SER A 137 11.51 -6.68 -7.15
CA SER A 137 10.10 -6.40 -6.82
C SER A 137 9.16 -7.60 -6.96
N ARG A 138 9.57 -8.63 -7.72
CA ARG A 138 8.77 -9.84 -8.00
C ARG A 138 9.52 -11.14 -7.64
N SER A 139 10.68 -11.06 -6.97
CA SER A 139 11.56 -12.22 -6.80
C SER A 139 11.04 -13.28 -5.84
N ILE A 140 10.25 -12.89 -4.84
CA ILE A 140 9.59 -13.82 -3.91
C ILE A 140 8.09 -13.89 -4.18
N ASN A 141 7.42 -12.74 -4.17
CA ASN A 141 6.01 -12.66 -4.50
C ASN A 141 5.70 -11.34 -5.21
N GLY A 142 5.17 -11.45 -6.43
CA GLY A 142 4.82 -10.34 -7.29
C GLY A 142 3.73 -9.40 -6.74
N VAL A 143 3.08 -9.70 -5.61
CA VAL A 143 2.14 -8.74 -4.98
C VAL A 143 2.77 -7.90 -3.85
N TYR A 144 3.95 -8.29 -3.34
CA TYR A 144 4.60 -7.61 -2.20
C TYR A 144 5.04 -6.18 -2.50
N TRP A 145 5.14 -5.77 -3.77
CA TRP A 145 5.46 -4.38 -4.12
C TRP A 145 4.45 -3.39 -3.54
N THR A 146 3.18 -3.78 -3.41
CA THR A 146 2.14 -2.92 -2.81
C THR A 146 2.42 -2.62 -1.35
N LEU A 147 2.95 -3.62 -0.63
CA LEU A 147 3.31 -3.51 0.78
C LEU A 147 4.56 -2.65 0.97
N ALA A 148 5.54 -2.75 0.08
CA ALA A 148 6.70 -1.87 0.10
C ALA A 148 6.31 -0.40 -0.04
N VAL A 149 5.40 -0.10 -0.98
CA VAL A 149 4.86 1.24 -1.16
C VAL A 149 4.13 1.69 0.11
N GLU A 150 3.27 0.85 0.70
CA GLU A 150 2.57 1.19 1.95
C GLU A 150 3.54 1.44 3.12
N PHE A 151 4.62 0.67 3.23
CA PHE A 151 5.62 0.86 4.27
C PHE A 151 6.41 2.18 4.07
N GLN A 152 6.76 2.52 2.83
CA GLN A 152 7.41 3.79 2.48
C GLN A 152 6.51 4.99 2.83
N TRP A 153 5.20 4.83 2.63
CA TRP A 153 4.19 5.80 3.06
C TRP A 153 4.20 6.08 4.57
N TYR A 154 4.57 5.10 5.40
CA TYR A 154 4.65 5.29 6.85
C TYR A 154 5.75 6.26 7.27
N PHE A 155 6.79 6.41 6.44
CA PHE A 155 7.83 7.43 6.63
C PHE A 155 7.46 8.75 5.96
N PHE A 156 6.91 8.68 4.74
CA PHE A 156 6.55 9.89 3.99
C PHE A 156 5.47 10.72 4.68
N ALA A 157 4.37 10.09 5.14
CA ALA A 157 3.24 10.83 5.71
C ALA A 157 3.61 11.66 6.96
N PRO A 158 4.37 11.14 7.95
CA PRO A 158 4.87 11.95 9.05
C PRO A 158 5.76 13.11 8.62
N LEU A 159 6.70 12.87 7.70
CA LEU A 159 7.62 13.89 7.20
C LEU A 159 6.86 15.01 6.50
N ASP A 160 5.95 14.66 5.59
CA ASP A 160 5.11 15.60 4.86
C ASP A 160 4.27 16.47 5.81
N THR A 161 3.66 15.86 6.84
CA THR A 161 2.88 16.58 7.85
C THR A 161 3.71 17.59 8.63
N ILE A 162 4.96 17.25 8.95
CA ILE A 162 5.88 18.11 9.70
C ILE A 162 6.37 19.27 8.83
N ILE A 163 6.65 19.02 7.55
CA ILE A 163 7.21 20.01 6.62
C ILE A 163 6.15 21.00 6.13
N HIS A 164 5.05 20.51 5.56
CA HIS A 164 4.13 21.37 4.82
C HIS A 164 3.01 21.97 5.69
N LYS A 165 2.85 21.50 6.93
CA LYS A 165 1.65 21.69 7.75
C LYS A 165 0.38 21.27 6.97
N ILE A 166 -0.76 21.13 7.64
CA ILE A 166 -1.96 20.42 7.16
C ILE A 166 -2.54 20.93 5.80
N LYS A 167 -2.11 22.09 5.29
CA LYS A 167 -2.70 22.78 4.13
C LYS A 167 -2.37 22.17 2.76
N HIS A 168 -1.17 21.60 2.55
CA HIS A 168 -0.73 21.08 1.24
C HIS A 168 -0.69 19.54 1.13
N GLN A 169 -0.90 18.86 2.26
CA GLN A 169 -0.78 17.40 2.42
C GLN A 169 -1.54 16.55 1.39
N ASN A 170 -2.69 17.01 0.89
CA ASN A 170 -3.48 16.24 -0.08
C ASN A 170 -2.82 16.18 -1.47
N ALA A 171 -2.11 17.23 -1.88
CA ALA A 171 -1.45 17.29 -3.19
C ALA A 171 -0.15 16.47 -3.20
N ASP A 172 0.65 16.58 -2.13
CA ASP A 172 1.90 15.82 -1.97
C ASP A 172 1.62 14.32 -1.92
N CYS A 173 0.51 13.95 -1.27
CA CYS A 173 0.07 12.57 -1.22
C CYS A 173 -0.25 12.00 -2.62
N LEU A 174 -0.96 12.78 -3.44
CA LEU A 174 -1.33 12.41 -4.80
C LEU A 174 -0.07 12.24 -5.68
N ILE A 175 0.88 13.17 -5.58
CA ILE A 175 2.12 13.15 -6.37
C ILE A 175 2.96 11.92 -6.03
N PHE A 176 3.13 11.61 -4.75
CA PHE A 176 3.88 10.44 -4.32
C PHE A 176 3.21 9.12 -4.75
N SER A 177 1.88 9.01 -4.63
CA SER A 177 1.11 7.86 -5.17
C SER A 177 1.34 7.69 -6.69
N ILE A 178 1.26 8.77 -7.46
CA ILE A 178 1.45 8.71 -8.92
C ILE A 178 2.89 8.32 -9.27
N TYR A 179 3.88 8.88 -8.57
CA TYR A 179 5.29 8.58 -8.80
C TYR A 179 5.61 7.11 -8.53
N THR A 180 5.18 6.59 -7.38
CA THR A 180 5.38 5.18 -7.00
C THR A 180 4.68 4.23 -7.97
N LEU A 181 3.47 4.55 -8.40
CA LEU A 181 2.74 3.76 -9.41
C LEU A 181 3.44 3.74 -10.76
N LYS A 182 3.89 4.89 -11.26
CA LYS A 182 4.64 4.96 -12.53
C LYS A 182 5.91 4.14 -12.47
N ARG A 183 6.66 4.23 -11.36
CA ARG A 183 7.91 3.51 -11.19
C ARG A 183 7.70 2.00 -11.11
N VAL A 184 6.67 1.54 -10.40
CA VAL A 184 6.40 0.10 -10.25
C VAL A 184 5.75 -0.51 -11.49
N LEU A 185 4.93 0.25 -12.23
CA LEU A 185 4.35 -0.21 -13.50
C LEU A 185 5.33 -0.18 -14.68
N ALA A 186 6.45 0.54 -14.55
CA ALA A 186 7.51 0.60 -15.56
C ALA A 186 8.53 -0.56 -15.47
N VAL A 187 8.38 -1.48 -14.51
CA VAL A 187 9.22 -2.66 -14.26
C VAL A 187 8.39 -3.93 -14.45
#